data_AF-A0A678SNX2-F1
#
_entry.id   AF-A0A678SNX2-F1
#
_cell.length_a   1.000
_cell.length_b   1.000
_cell.length_c   1.000
_cell.angle_alpha   90.00
_cell.angle_beta   90.00
_cell.angle_gamma   90.00
#
_symmetry.space_group_name_H-M   'P 1'
#
loop_
_entity.id
_entity.type
_entity.pdbx_description
1 polymer ?
#
loop_
_entity_poly.entity_id
_entity_poly.type
_entity_poly.pdbx_seq_one_letter_code
_entity_poly.pdbx_strand_id
1 'polypeptide(L)'
;DIDTILQKGEAKTEEMKQKLESLGESSLRNFTVDAPTDSVYQFEGEDYREKQKILGIGNWIEPPKRERKANYAVDAYFREALRVSEPKAPKAPRPPKQPIVQDFQFFPPRLFELLDQEIYYFRQTVGYKVPKNPELGSDAARIQKE
;
A
#
# COMPACT_ATOMS: atom_id res chain seq x y z
N ASP A 1 60.66 46.74 -25.12
CA ASP A 1 60.16 45.57 -24.36
C ASP A 1 58.74 45.73 -23.81
N ILE A 2 58.35 46.92 -23.34
CA ILE A 2 56.98 47.15 -22.83
C ILE A 2 55.96 47.17 -23.98
N ASP A 3 56.28 47.84 -25.09
CA ASP A 3 55.38 47.97 -26.24
C ASP A 3 55.08 46.61 -26.91
N THR A 4 56.05 45.69 -26.90
CA THR A 4 55.86 44.34 -27.45
C THR A 4 54.98 43.47 -26.57
N ILE A 5 54.97 43.71 -25.26
CA ILE A 5 54.06 43.06 -24.31
C ILE A 5 52.64 43.62 -24.47
N LEU A 6 52.50 44.94 -24.63
CA LEU A 6 51.21 45.59 -24.90
C LEU A 6 50.57 45.07 -26.18
N GLN A 7 51.31 45.02 -27.29
CA GLN A 7 50.81 44.47 -28.56
C GLN A 7 50.37 43.01 -28.45
N LYS A 8 51.11 42.18 -27.71
CA LYS A 8 50.72 40.78 -27.46
C LYS A 8 49.47 40.67 -26.60
N GLY A 9 49.32 41.55 -25.60
CA GLY A 9 48.14 41.62 -24.75
C GLY A 9 46.89 42.02 -25.54
N GLU A 10 47.02 43.03 -26.40
CA GLU A 10 45.93 43.50 -27.28
C GLU A 10 45.51 42.41 -28.27
N ALA A 11 46.46 41.78 -28.98
CA ALA A 11 46.19 40.70 -29.92
C ALA A 11 45.46 39.51 -29.25
N LYS A 12 45.89 39.12 -28.03
CA LYS A 12 45.26 38.03 -27.28
C LYS A 12 43.85 38.39 -26.79
N THR A 13 43.63 39.66 -26.47
CA THR A 13 42.31 40.16 -26.04
C THR A 13 41.33 40.16 -27.22
N GLU A 14 41.79 40.57 -28.40
CA GLU A 14 41.02 40.53 -29.65
C GLU A 14 40.62 39.09 -30.01
N GLU A 15 41.57 38.15 -29.94
CA GLU A 15 41.33 36.73 -30.21
C GLU A 15 40.31 36.12 -29.23
N MET A 16 40.44 36.44 -27.95
CA MET A 16 39.50 35.98 -26.92
C MET A 16 38.10 36.56 -27.12
N LYS A 17 38.00 37.83 -27.53
CA LYS A 17 36.72 38.48 -27.83
C LYS A 17 36.04 37.81 -29.04
N GLN A 18 36.78 37.55 -30.12
CA GLN A 18 36.26 36.82 -31.29
C GLN A 18 35.80 35.40 -30.92
N LYS A 19 36.54 34.73 -30.03
CA LYS A 19 36.15 33.41 -29.52
C LYS A 19 34.85 33.48 -28.70
N LEU A 20 34.67 34.50 -27.87
CA LEU A 20 33.45 34.69 -27.09
C LEU A 20 32.25 35.07 -27.96
N GLU A 21 32.45 35.93 -28.98
CA GLU A 21 31.40 36.27 -29.96
C GLU A 21 30.99 35.04 -30.79
N SER A 22 31.95 34.24 -31.25
CA SER A 22 31.66 32.99 -31.99
C SER A 22 31.04 31.89 -31.13
N LEU A 23 31.35 31.85 -29.83
CA LEU A 23 30.73 30.93 -28.87
C LEU A 23 29.25 31.23 -28.59
N GLY A 24 28.70 32.32 -29.15
CA GLY A 24 27.28 32.43 -29.48
C GLY A 24 26.32 32.03 -28.35
N GLU A 25 26.18 32.89 -27.34
CA GLU A 25 25.23 32.76 -26.23
C GLU A 25 23.75 32.55 -26.66
N SER A 26 23.41 32.62 -27.94
CA SER A 26 22.04 32.40 -28.44
C SER A 26 21.52 30.99 -28.18
N SER A 27 22.39 29.98 -28.03
CA SER A 27 21.94 28.62 -27.67
C SER A 27 21.74 28.44 -26.16
N LEU A 28 22.40 29.23 -25.31
CA LEU A 28 22.24 29.15 -23.85
C LEU A 28 21.14 30.09 -23.33
N ARG A 29 20.91 31.24 -23.97
CA ARG A 29 19.83 32.18 -23.59
C ARG A 29 18.42 31.65 -23.84
N ASN A 30 18.28 30.73 -24.80
CA ASN A 30 17.01 30.03 -25.07
C ASN A 30 16.90 28.69 -24.31
N PHE A 31 17.90 28.33 -23.50
CA PHE A 31 17.81 27.18 -22.62
C PHE A 31 17.01 27.59 -21.37
N THR A 32 15.70 27.68 -21.53
CA THR A 32 14.77 27.76 -20.43
C THR A 32 14.56 26.34 -19.89
N VAL A 33 15.03 26.06 -18.67
CA VAL A 33 14.59 24.91 -17.86
C VAL A 33 13.20 25.20 -17.25
N ASP A 34 12.46 26.15 -17.81
CA ASP A 34 11.04 26.33 -17.53
C ASP A 34 10.26 25.32 -18.38
N ALA A 35 10.46 24.03 -18.10
CA ALA A 35 9.34 23.12 -18.28
C ALA A 35 8.26 23.61 -17.30
N PRO A 36 7.09 24.08 -17.77
CA PRO A 36 6.05 24.53 -16.86
C PRO A 36 5.77 23.40 -15.87
N THR A 37 5.92 23.67 -14.58
CA THR A 37 5.67 22.75 -13.46
C THR A 37 4.20 22.34 -13.33
N ASP A 38 3.38 22.57 -14.36
CA ASP A 38 1.92 22.47 -14.33
C ASP A 38 1.37 21.22 -15.02
N SER A 39 2.19 20.47 -15.76
CA SER A 39 1.73 19.27 -16.47
C SER A 39 2.36 18.00 -15.91
N VAL A 40 1.80 17.48 -14.81
CA VAL A 40 2.10 16.14 -14.26
C VAL A 40 2.08 15.03 -15.32
N TYR A 41 1.36 15.27 -16.43
CA TYR A 41 1.11 14.31 -17.49
C TYR A 41 1.98 14.50 -18.74
N GLN A 42 2.79 15.56 -18.83
CA GLN A 42 3.67 15.80 -19.97
C GLN A 42 5.11 15.76 -19.49
N PHE A 43 5.89 14.84 -20.05
CA PHE A 43 7.30 14.65 -19.73
C PHE A 43 8.06 14.46 -21.05
N GLU A 44 9.23 15.09 -21.22
CA GLU A 44 10.04 14.99 -22.45
C GLU A 44 9.26 15.33 -23.76
N GLY A 45 8.23 16.17 -23.69
CA GLY A 45 7.40 16.55 -24.85
C GLY A 45 6.35 15.51 -25.28
N GLU A 46 6.19 14.41 -24.54
CA GLU A 46 5.13 13.41 -24.78
C GLU A 46 4.02 13.51 -23.72
N ASP A 47 2.75 13.32 -24.14
CA ASP A 47 1.60 13.21 -23.23
C ASP A 47 1.39 11.74 -22.80
N TYR A 48 1.47 11.48 -21.50
CA TYR A 48 1.39 10.13 -20.91
C TYR A 48 -0.01 9.72 -20.47
N ARG A 49 -1.05 10.57 -20.62
CA ARG A 49 -2.44 10.20 -20.27
C ARG A 49 -2.95 8.98 -21.03
N GLU A 50 -2.57 8.85 -22.29
CA GLU A 50 -2.99 7.73 -23.14
C GLU A 50 -2.12 6.48 -22.94
N LYS A 51 -0.84 6.66 -22.60
CA LYS A 51 0.10 5.56 -22.39
C LYS A 51 -0.17 4.77 -21.10
N GLN A 52 -0.77 5.39 -20.08
CA GLN A 52 -1.18 4.66 -18.86
C GLN A 52 -2.25 3.59 -19.11
N LYS A 53 -3.12 3.75 -20.13
CA LYS A 53 -4.10 2.70 -20.49
C LYS A 53 -3.44 1.45 -21.07
N ILE A 54 -2.27 1.58 -21.69
CA ILE A 54 -1.58 0.49 -22.39
C ILE A 54 -0.66 -0.28 -21.44
N LEU A 55 0.00 0.41 -20.49
CA LEU A 55 0.89 -0.24 -19.52
C LEU A 55 0.18 -0.97 -18.37
N GLY A 56 -1.12 -0.71 -18.14
CA GLY A 56 -1.81 -1.18 -16.93
C GLY A 56 -2.15 -2.68 -16.88
N ILE A 57 -2.11 -3.40 -18.00
CA ILE A 57 -2.64 -4.79 -18.05
C ILE A 57 -1.80 -5.73 -18.95
N GLY A 58 -1.04 -5.23 -19.92
CA GLY A 58 -0.41 -6.06 -20.96
C GLY A 58 0.91 -6.75 -20.59
N ASN A 59 1.69 -6.18 -19.67
CA ASN A 59 3.08 -6.60 -19.42
C ASN A 59 3.32 -7.10 -17.99
N TRP A 60 2.26 -7.49 -17.27
CA TRP A 60 2.41 -8.07 -15.94
C TRP A 60 2.83 -9.54 -16.04
N ILE A 61 4.13 -9.80 -15.88
CA ILE A 61 4.66 -11.15 -15.71
C ILE A 61 4.37 -11.55 -14.27
N GLU A 62 3.34 -12.38 -14.06
CA GLU A 62 3.00 -12.90 -12.73
C GLU A 62 4.23 -13.64 -12.17
N PRO A 63 4.77 -13.24 -11.00
CA PRO A 63 5.86 -13.98 -10.37
C PRO A 63 5.43 -15.44 -10.20
N PRO A 64 6.28 -16.44 -10.52
CA PRO A 64 5.92 -17.84 -10.39
C PRO A 64 5.37 -18.10 -8.99
N LYS A 65 4.11 -18.56 -8.90
CA LYS A 65 3.49 -18.92 -7.63
C LYS A 65 4.47 -19.84 -6.91
N ARG A 66 4.89 -19.42 -5.72
CA ARG A 66 5.79 -20.21 -4.89
C ARG A 66 5.05 -21.46 -4.45
N GLU A 67 5.15 -22.53 -5.23
CA GLU A 67 4.63 -23.83 -4.84
C GLU A 67 5.39 -24.29 -3.60
N ARG A 68 4.70 -24.29 -2.47
CA ARG A 68 5.20 -25.03 -1.32
C ARG A 68 5.11 -26.49 -1.70
N LYS A 69 6.25 -27.15 -1.95
CA LYS A 69 6.32 -28.61 -1.90
C LYS A 69 5.80 -29.02 -0.53
N ALA A 70 4.61 -29.64 -0.51
CA ALA A 70 4.19 -30.42 0.64
C ALA A 70 5.14 -31.62 0.72
N ASN A 71 6.29 -31.43 1.36
CA ASN A 71 7.07 -32.56 1.83
C ASN A 71 6.10 -33.39 2.69
N TYR A 72 6.00 -34.67 2.37
CA TYR A 72 5.15 -35.69 2.99
C TYR A 72 5.15 -35.58 4.53
N ALA A 73 4.37 -34.66 5.07
CA ALA A 73 4.11 -34.57 6.48
C ALA A 73 3.01 -35.60 6.73
N VAL A 74 3.44 -36.86 6.87
CA VAL A 74 2.60 -37.97 7.30
C VAL A 74 1.82 -37.58 8.56
N ASP A 75 2.44 -36.79 9.43
CA ASP A 75 1.83 -36.14 10.60
C ASP A 75 0.67 -35.18 10.26
N ALA A 76 0.76 -34.41 9.18
CA ALA A 76 -0.35 -33.56 8.74
C ALA A 76 -1.51 -34.40 8.21
N TYR A 77 -1.22 -35.48 7.48
CA TYR A 77 -2.23 -36.44 7.05
C TYR A 77 -2.91 -37.11 8.25
N PHE A 78 -2.16 -37.56 9.26
CA PHE A 78 -2.75 -38.14 10.46
C PHE A 78 -3.52 -37.12 11.30
N ARG A 79 -3.07 -35.87 11.40
CA ARG A 79 -3.83 -34.81 12.07
C ARG A 79 -5.13 -34.48 11.34
N GLU A 80 -5.14 -34.46 10.02
CA GLU A 80 -6.34 -34.20 9.22
C GLU A 80 -7.29 -35.40 9.23
N ALA A 81 -6.77 -36.61 9.07
CA ALA A 81 -7.55 -37.85 9.02
C ALA A 81 -8.13 -38.26 10.38
N LEU A 82 -7.42 -37.96 11.49
CA LEU A 82 -7.91 -38.16 12.85
C LEU A 82 -8.60 -36.91 13.42
N ARG A 83 -8.82 -35.88 12.60
CA ARG A 83 -9.59 -34.70 13.00
C ARG A 83 -11.05 -35.09 13.15
N VAL A 84 -11.41 -35.58 14.33
CA VAL A 84 -12.81 -35.60 14.76
C VAL A 84 -13.20 -34.14 14.94
N SER A 85 -13.82 -33.54 13.92
CA SER A 85 -14.40 -32.22 14.06
C SER A 85 -15.56 -32.35 15.04
N GLU A 86 -15.29 -32.09 16.32
CA GLU A 86 -16.36 -31.83 17.28
C GLU A 86 -17.30 -30.79 16.64
N PRO A 87 -18.62 -31.02 16.67
CA PRO A 87 -19.57 -30.11 16.07
C PRO A 87 -19.33 -28.74 16.67
N LYS A 88 -18.79 -27.84 15.84
CA LYS A 88 -18.40 -26.51 16.29
C LYS A 88 -19.67 -25.86 16.80
N ALA A 89 -19.71 -25.62 18.10
CA ALA A 89 -20.88 -25.06 18.76
C ALA A 89 -21.39 -23.85 17.96
N PRO A 90 -22.72 -23.75 17.76
CA PRO A 90 -23.30 -22.71 16.91
C PRO A 90 -22.79 -21.35 17.39
N LYS A 91 -22.08 -20.64 16.51
CA LYS A 91 -21.54 -19.32 16.83
C LYS A 91 -22.71 -18.37 17.06
N ALA A 92 -22.60 -17.56 18.11
CA ALA A 92 -23.60 -16.52 18.37
C ALA A 92 -23.74 -15.58 17.15
N PRO A 93 -24.96 -15.13 16.84
CA PRO A 93 -25.21 -14.17 15.77
C PRO A 93 -24.36 -12.91 15.97
N ARG A 94 -23.73 -12.45 14.88
CA ARG A 94 -23.02 -11.17 14.80
C ARG A 94 -23.72 -10.27 13.78
N PRO A 95 -23.72 -8.94 13.99
CA PRO A 95 -24.21 -8.00 13.00
C PRO A 95 -23.50 -8.20 11.64
N PRO A 96 -24.23 -8.20 10.51
CA PRO A 96 -23.64 -8.49 9.19
C PRO A 96 -22.62 -7.45 8.70
N LYS A 97 -22.61 -6.24 9.28
CA LYS A 97 -21.73 -5.13 8.90
C LYS A 97 -20.70 -4.75 9.97
N GLN A 98 -20.34 -5.69 10.84
CA GLN A 98 -19.38 -5.40 11.91
C GLN A 98 -17.97 -5.17 11.34
N PRO A 99 -17.27 -4.08 11.73
CA PRO A 99 -15.89 -3.84 11.33
C PRO A 99 -14.95 -4.97 11.75
N ILE A 100 -14.00 -5.33 10.87
CA ILE A 100 -12.93 -6.27 11.20
C ILE A 100 -11.82 -5.48 11.90
N VAL A 101 -11.69 -5.67 13.21
CA VAL A 101 -10.62 -5.07 14.01
C VAL A 101 -9.49 -6.09 14.22
N GLN A 102 -8.26 -5.67 13.94
CA GLN A 102 -7.05 -6.46 14.18
C GLN A 102 -6.25 -5.83 15.32
N ASP A 103 -5.59 -6.66 16.13
CA ASP A 103 -4.83 -6.26 17.32
C ASP A 103 -3.68 -5.30 17.00
N PHE A 104 -2.96 -5.57 15.91
CA PHE A 104 -1.84 -4.73 15.45
C PHE A 104 -2.25 -3.34 14.94
N GLN A 105 -3.55 -3.07 14.79
CA GLN A 105 -4.07 -1.76 14.41
C GLN A 105 -4.24 -0.82 15.62
N PHE A 106 -4.03 -1.32 16.85
CA PHE A 106 -4.02 -0.54 18.10
C PHE A 106 -5.21 0.43 18.26
N PHE A 107 -6.42 -0.04 17.96
CA PHE A 107 -7.63 0.75 18.13
C PHE A 107 -7.89 1.13 19.61
N PRO A 108 -8.58 2.25 19.87
CA PRO A 108 -8.89 2.66 21.22
C PRO A 108 -9.76 1.62 21.94
N PRO A 109 -9.53 1.33 23.24
CA PRO A 109 -10.32 0.36 24.01
C PRO A 109 -11.83 0.62 23.96
N ARG A 110 -12.20 1.91 23.90
CA ARG A 110 -13.60 2.36 23.80
C ARG A 110 -14.32 1.83 22.56
N LEU A 111 -13.62 1.56 21.46
CA LEU A 111 -14.23 0.99 20.26
C LEU A 111 -14.79 -0.40 20.55
N PHE A 112 -14.07 -1.24 21.30
CA PHE A 112 -14.50 -2.59 21.62
C PHE A 112 -15.75 -2.58 22.51
N GLU A 113 -15.83 -1.66 23.47
CA GLU A 113 -17.03 -1.48 24.31
C GLU A 113 -18.27 -1.15 23.48
N LEU A 114 -18.13 -0.27 22.47
CA LEU A 114 -19.23 0.09 21.57
C LEU A 114 -19.63 -1.10 20.67
N LEU A 115 -18.65 -1.82 20.13
CA LEU A 115 -18.90 -3.02 19.32
C LEU A 115 -19.63 -4.10 20.12
N ASP A 116 -19.30 -4.28 21.40
CA ASP A 116 -20.01 -5.21 22.28
C ASP A 116 -21.46 -4.76 22.51
N GLN A 117 -21.71 -3.47 22.76
CA GLN A 117 -23.07 -2.93 22.90
C GLN A 117 -23.91 -3.15 21.65
N GLU A 118 -23.35 -2.92 20.45
CA GLU A 118 -24.03 -3.20 19.19
C GLU A 118 -24.35 -4.69 19.01
N ILE A 119 -23.42 -5.57 19.37
CA ILE A 119 -23.64 -7.03 19.33
C ILE A 119 -24.79 -7.42 20.26
N TYR A 120 -24.81 -6.90 21.49
CA TYR A 120 -25.88 -7.19 22.46
C TYR A 120 -27.24 -6.70 21.97
N TYR A 121 -27.30 -5.46 21.48
CA TYR A 121 -28.52 -4.90 20.90
C TYR A 121 -29.00 -5.74 19.71
N PHE A 122 -28.11 -6.12 18.80
CA PHE A 122 -28.46 -6.97 17.67
C PHE A 122 -29.00 -8.33 18.11
N ARG A 123 -28.36 -8.99 19.07
CA ARG A 123 -28.85 -10.26 19.64
C ARG A 123 -30.23 -10.11 20.27
N GLN A 124 -30.48 -9.00 20.96
CA GLN A 124 -31.78 -8.68 21.52
C GLN A 124 -32.85 -8.51 20.42
N THR A 125 -32.54 -7.78 19.34
CA THR A 125 -33.48 -7.57 18.22
C THR A 125 -33.84 -8.86 17.48
N VAL A 126 -32.90 -9.82 17.40
CA VAL A 126 -33.10 -11.12 16.74
C VAL A 126 -33.71 -12.16 17.71
N GLY A 127 -33.89 -11.81 18.99
CA GLY A 127 -34.43 -12.73 20.01
C GLY A 127 -33.48 -13.88 20.34
N TYR A 128 -32.17 -13.70 20.14
CA TYR A 128 -31.18 -14.73 20.39
C TYR A 128 -31.06 -15.02 21.89
N LYS A 129 -31.18 -16.29 22.28
CA LYS A 129 -30.93 -16.77 23.64
C LYS A 129 -29.65 -17.60 23.66
N VAL A 130 -28.74 -17.27 24.56
CA VAL A 130 -27.46 -17.97 24.74
C VAL A 130 -27.74 -19.43 25.15
N PRO A 131 -27.28 -20.44 24.40
CA PRO A 131 -27.44 -21.84 24.80
C PRO A 131 -26.75 -22.14 26.14
N LYS A 132 -27.36 -23.02 26.94
CA LYS A 132 -26.76 -23.48 28.20
C LYS A 132 -25.54 -24.34 27.90
N ASN A 133 -24.42 -24.02 28.53
CA ASN A 133 -23.20 -24.81 28.37
C ASN A 133 -23.33 -26.11 29.19
N PRO A 134 -23.29 -27.30 28.55
CA PRO A 134 -23.43 -28.58 29.26
C PRO A 134 -22.30 -28.85 30.25
N GLU A 135 -21.12 -28.25 30.06
CA GLU A 135 -19.94 -28.42 30.92
C GLU A 135 -20.09 -27.74 32.30
N LEU A 136 -21.03 -26.79 32.45
CA LEU A 136 -21.22 -26.00 33.67
C LEU A 136 -22.28 -26.59 34.62
N GLY A 137 -22.88 -27.74 34.29
CA GLY A 137 -23.80 -28.48 35.16
C GLY A 137 -24.92 -27.61 35.74
N SER A 138 -25.09 -27.65 37.07
CA SER A 138 -26.12 -26.89 37.80
C SER A 138 -25.90 -25.37 37.84
N ASP A 139 -24.65 -24.91 37.65
CA ASP A 139 -24.32 -23.48 37.68
C ASP A 139 -24.48 -22.82 36.30
N ALA A 140 -24.74 -23.61 35.25
CA ALA A 140 -24.98 -23.13 33.89
C ALA A 140 -26.12 -22.09 33.84
N ALA A 141 -27.14 -22.21 34.69
CA ALA A 141 -28.24 -21.26 34.75
C ALA A 141 -27.88 -19.93 35.44
N ARG A 142 -26.92 -19.90 36.37
CA ARG A 142 -26.44 -18.65 36.99
C ARG A 142 -25.43 -17.93 36.11
N ILE A 143 -24.65 -18.68 35.32
CA ILE A 143 -23.59 -18.15 34.46
C ILE A 143 -24.13 -17.68 33.11
N GLN A 144 -25.35 -18.09 32.74
CA GLN A 144 -26.09 -17.58 31.59
C GLN A 144 -26.47 -16.10 31.81
N LYS A 145 -25.51 -15.20 31.62
CA LYS A 145 -25.80 -13.79 31.40
C LYS A 145 -26.39 -13.66 29.99
N GLU A 146 -27.55 -13.01 29.93
CA GLU A 146 -28.28 -12.71 28.68
C GLU A 146 -27.40 -12.05 27.61
#